data_AF-A0A9D3LT73-F1
#
_entry.id   AF-A0A9D3LT73-F1
#
_cell.length_a   1.000
_cell.length_b   1.000
_cell.length_c   1.000
_cell.angle_alpha   90.00
_cell.angle_beta   90.00
_cell.angle_gamma   90.00
#
_symmetry.space_group_name_H-M   'P 1'
#
loop_
_entity.id
_entity.type
_entity.pdbx_description
1 polymer ?
#
loop_
_entity_poly.entity_id
_entity_poly.type
_entity_poly.pdbx_seq_one_letter_code
_entity_poly.pdbx_strand_id
1 'polypeptide(L)' 'MSDISESIKDAVISVLPSVPEETLTLLVETILHQGVESKDDLQYIREQEIAEVIRPIQCRKLLNAWK' A
#
# COMPACT_ATOMS: atom_id res chain seq x y z
N MET A 1 -6.69 -19.50 4.39
CA MET A 1 -5.41 -18.87 4.76
C MET A 1 -5.61 -17.40 4.48
N SER A 2 -5.40 -16.53 5.45
CA SER A 2 -5.70 -15.11 5.31
C SER A 2 -4.74 -14.52 4.28
N ASP A 3 -5.23 -14.20 3.09
CA ASP A 3 -4.44 -13.56 2.05
C ASP A 3 -4.05 -12.16 2.54
N ILE A 4 -2.80 -12.02 3.02
CA ILE A 4 -2.21 -10.74 3.45
C ILE A 4 -2.37 -9.69 2.35
N SER A 5 -2.32 -10.10 1.08
CA SER A 5 -2.61 -9.29 -0.09
C SER A 5 -4.00 -8.63 -0.04
N GLU A 6 -5.05 -9.35 0.37
CA GLU A 6 -6.41 -8.81 0.52
C GLU A 6 -6.47 -7.78 1.66
N SER A 7 -5.81 -8.10 2.78
CA SER A 7 -5.69 -7.19 3.93
C SER A 7 -4.98 -5.87 3.60
N ILE A 8 -3.91 -5.93 2.79
CA ILE A 8 -3.19 -4.75 2.30
C ILE A 8 -4.04 -4.01 1.26
N LYS A 9 -4.69 -4.74 0.34
CA LYS A 9 -5.58 -4.17 -0.67
C LYS A 9 -6.69 -3.34 -0.01
N ASP A 10 -7.34 -3.87 1.02
CA ASP A 10 -8.35 -3.14 1.79
C ASP A 10 -7.77 -1.90 2.48
N ALA A 11 -6.58 -2.01 3.08
CA ALA A 11 -5.91 -0.89 3.72
C ALA A 11 -5.57 0.24 2.73
N VAL A 12 -5.17 -0.11 1.50
CA VAL A 12 -4.94 0.85 0.43
C VAL A 12 -6.25 1.46 -0.07
N ILE A 13 -7.27 0.64 -0.38
CA ILE A 13 -8.57 1.10 -0.88
C ILE A 13 -9.23 2.04 0.14
N SER A 14 -9.10 1.74 1.44
CA SER A 14 -9.65 2.57 2.51
C SER A 14 -9.12 4.01 2.46
N VAL A 15 -7.85 4.18 2.08
CA VAL A 15 -7.19 5.49 2.01
C VAL A 15 -7.31 6.13 0.63
N LEU A 16 -7.25 5.30 -0.42
CA LEU A 16 -7.25 5.70 -1.82
C LEU A 16 -8.32 4.94 -2.62
N PRO A 17 -9.61 5.23 -2.36
CA PRO A 17 -10.71 4.52 -3.03
C PRO A 17 -10.83 4.84 -4.54
N SER A 18 -10.08 5.83 -5.03
CA SER A 18 -10.10 6.29 -6.42
C SER A 18 -8.89 5.81 -7.24
N VAL A 19 -8.10 4.87 -6.71
CA VAL A 19 -6.93 4.32 -7.43
C VAL A 19 -7.38 3.22 -8.40
N PRO A 20 -6.82 3.18 -9.64
CA PRO A 20 -7.11 2.11 -10.59
C PRO A 20 -6.72 0.74 -10.04
N GLU A 21 -7.47 -0.31 -10.42
CA GLU A 21 -7.19 -1.67 -9.95
C GLU A 21 -5.79 -2.17 -10.37
N GLU A 22 -5.30 -1.79 -11.55
CA GLU A 22 -3.92 -2.08 -11.99
C GLU A 22 -2.89 -1.47 -11.04
N THR A 23 -3.04 -0.18 -10.72
CA THR A 23 -2.15 0.53 -9.80
C THR A 23 -2.22 -0.03 -8.38
N LEU A 24 -3.42 -0.40 -7.94
CA LEU A 24 -3.65 -1.04 -6.65
C LEU A 24 -2.94 -2.40 -6.57
N THR A 25 -3.04 -3.21 -7.62
CA THR A 25 -2.40 -4.53 -7.69
C THR A 25 -0.88 -4.39 -7.66
N LEU A 26 -0.34 -3.49 -8.50
CA LEU A 26 1.10 -3.20 -8.55
C LEU A 26 1.62 -2.67 -7.20
N LEU A 27 0.82 -1.84 -6.51
CA LEU A 27 1.16 -1.31 -5.19
C LEU A 27 1.19 -2.42 -4.15
N VAL A 28 0.17 -3.29 -4.13
CA VAL A 28 0.14 -4.45 -3.22
C VAL A 28 1.33 -5.37 -3.47
N GLU A 29 1.66 -5.67 -4.73
CA GLU A 29 2.85 -6.46 -5.07
C GLU A 29 4.16 -5.79 -4.62
N THR A 30 4.29 -4.48 -4.84
CA THR A 30 5.45 -3.70 -4.39
C THR A 30 5.59 -3.76 -2.87
N ILE A 31 4.48 -3.58 -2.15
CA ILE A 31 4.41 -3.67 -0.69
C ILE A 31 4.81 -5.08 -0.21
N LEU A 32 4.29 -6.13 -0.85
CA LEU A 32 4.65 -7.52 -0.52
C LEU A 32 6.13 -7.81 -0.80
N HIS A 33 6.70 -7.24 -1.86
CA HIS A 33 8.12 -7.34 -2.17
C HIS A 33 9.04 -6.68 -1.12
N GLN A 34 8.52 -5.74 -0.33
CA GLN A 34 9.26 -5.16 0.80
C GLN A 34 9.37 -6.11 2.00
N GLY A 35 8.69 -7.27 1.96
CA GLY A 35 8.65 -8.22 3.07
C GLY A 35 7.60 -7.89 4.13
N VAL A 36 6.51 -7.21 3.73
CA VAL A 36 5.36 -6.94 4.60
C VAL A 36 4.61 -8.24 4.89
N GLU A 37 4.56 -8.62 6.16
CA GLU A 37 3.85 -9.81 6.64
C GLU A 37 2.52 -9.46 7.31
N SER A 38 2.36 -8.21 7.77
CA SER A 38 1.14 -7.70 8.42
C SER A 38 0.79 -6.27 7.98
N LYS A 39 -0.47 -5.87 8.26
CA LYS A 39 -0.92 -4.47 8.16
C LYS A 39 -0.06 -3.54 9.02
N ASP A 40 0.47 -4.04 10.12
CA ASP A 40 1.39 -3.28 10.98
C ASP A 40 2.67 -2.93 10.24
N ASP A 41 3.15 -3.75 9.31
CA ASP A 41 4.41 -3.48 8.61
C ASP A 41 4.27 -2.34 7.59
N LEU A 42 3.03 -1.99 7.21
CA LEU A 42 2.74 -0.85 6.34
C LEU A 42 3.24 0.47 6.93
N GLN A 43 3.40 0.56 8.27
CA GLN A 43 3.96 1.73 8.94
C GLN A 43 5.46 1.92 8.66
N TYR A 44 6.17 0.85 8.28
CA TYR A 44 7.60 0.91 7.96
C TYR A 44 7.88 1.24 6.49
N ILE A 45 6.85 1.18 5.65
CA ILE A 45 6.98 1.57 4.25
C ILE A 45 7.32 3.05 4.14
N ARG A 46 8.22 3.38 3.22
CA ARG A 46 8.64 4.76 2.95
C ARG A 46 8.03 5.26 1.66
N GLU A 47 7.92 6.58 1.56
CA GLU A 47 7.40 7.26 0.36
C GLU A 47 8.15 6.82 -0.89
N GLN A 48 9.47 6.63 -0.77
CA GLN A 48 10.35 6.22 -1.87
C GLN A 48 10.01 4.83 -2.44
N GLU A 49 9.59 3.89 -1.60
CA GLU A 49 9.28 2.51 -2.02
C GLU A 49 7.97 2.42 -2.82
N ILE A 50 7.03 3.35 -2.59
CA ILE A 50 5.71 3.36 -3.24
C ILE A 50 5.54 4.51 -4.24
N ALA A 51 6.46 5.48 -4.26
CA ALA A 51 6.45 6.62 -5.18
C ALA A 51 6.70 6.24 -6.64
N GLU A 52 7.24 5.04 -6.90
CA GLU A 52 7.36 4.50 -8.26
C GLU A 52 6.01 4.06 -8.82
N VAL A 53 5.05 3.73 -7.95
CA VAL A 53 3.75 3.16 -8.34
C VAL A 53 2.64 4.22 -8.35
N ILE A 54 2.66 5.14 -7.40
CA ILE A 54 1.62 6.15 -7.19
C ILE A 54 2.21 7.55 -7.02
N ARG A 55 1.36 8.57 -7.18
CA ARG A 55 1.82 9.97 -7.06
C ARG A 55 2.29 10.26 -5.63
N PRO A 56 3.27 11.17 -5.44
CA PRO A 56 3.77 11.53 -4.10
C PRO A 56 2.66 11.92 -3.11
N ILE A 57 1.62 12.61 -3.59
CA ILE A 57 0.47 12.99 -2.75
C ILE A 57 -0.34 11.78 -2.26
N GLN A 58 -0.42 10.71 -3.04
CA GLN A 58 -1.09 9.47 -2.69
C GLN A 58 -0.23 8.68 -1.69
N CYS A 59 1.09 8.64 -1.88
CA CYS A 59 2.03 8.02 -0.93
C CYS A 59 1.86 8.65 0.45
N ARG A 60 1.88 9.99 0.51
CA ARG A 60 1.72 10.73 1.77
C ARG A 60 0.39 10.44 2.45
N LYS A 61 -0.69 10.26 1.70
CA LYS A 61 -2.00 9.87 2.27
C LYS A 61 -1.94 8.48 2.90
N LEU A 62 -1.34 7.50 2.21
CA LEU A 62 -1.17 6.13 2.74
C LEU A 62 -0.30 6.12 3.99
N LEU A 63 0.90 6.71 3.92
CA LEU A 63 1.82 6.78 5.05
C LEU A 63 1.23 7.53 6.25
N ASN A 64 0.39 8.52 6.01
CA ASN A 64 -0.29 9.24 7.09
C ASN A 64 -1.45 8.44 7.68
N ALA A 65 -2.07 7.52 6.93
CA ALA A 65 -3.12 6.64 7.41
C ALA A 65 -2.58 5.39 8.11
N TRP A 66 -1.37 4.94 7.75
CA TRP A 66 -0.68 3.80 8.33
C TRP A 66 0.32 4.19 9.43
N LYS A 67 0.27 5.44 9.88
CA LYS A 67 1.13 6.00 10.91
C LYS A 67 0.67 5.66 12.32
#